data_AF-A0ABD6DJ23-F1
#
_entry.id   AF-A0ABD6DJ23-F1
#
_cell.length_a   1.000
_cell.length_b   1.000
_cell.length_c   1.000
_cell.angle_alpha   90.00
_cell.angle_beta   90.00
_cell.angle_gamma   90.00
#
_symmetry.space_group_name_H-M   'P 1'
#
loop_
_entity.id
_entity.type
_entity.pdbx_description
1 polymer ?
#
loop_
_entity_poly.entity_id
_entity_poly.type
_entity_poly.pdbx_seq_one_letter_code
_entity_poly.pdbx_strand_id
1 'polypeptide(L)'
;MAVSSHVPAPTSASRAIRDALATWIAFLALLLVAGLATGVWWPTDVQLSAVLTDIGPLYGLLSLGLVGLPVFALRRYRFLSPVALLVGWLVLGFAFGLTLGFQPVRGLYIAVLYGFLPTAAYPLLAGVEYVFRRMGAKKSSTAV
;
A
#
# COMPACT_ATOMS: atom_id res chain seq x y z
N MET A 1 12.45 16.76 33.52
CA MET A 1 11.40 17.14 32.54
C MET A 1 10.86 15.88 31.91
N ALA A 2 9.63 15.47 32.26
CA ALA A 2 8.98 14.34 31.64
C ALA A 2 8.58 14.76 30.21
N VAL A 3 9.19 14.15 29.20
CA VAL A 3 8.70 14.24 27.82
C VAL A 3 7.35 13.54 27.85
N SER A 4 6.27 14.31 27.89
CA SER A 4 4.93 13.79 27.66
C SER A 4 4.93 13.22 26.26
N SER A 5 5.13 11.90 26.17
CA SER A 5 4.90 11.14 24.95
C SER A 5 3.39 11.18 24.71
N HIS A 6 2.89 12.30 24.20
CA HIS A 6 1.58 12.42 23.58
C HIS A 6 1.62 11.58 22.31
N VAL A 7 1.59 10.26 22.50
CA VAL A 7 1.29 9.30 21.45
C VAL A 7 -0.10 9.71 20.98
N PRO A 8 -0.25 10.27 19.75
CA PRO A 8 -1.51 10.91 19.38
C PRO A 8 -2.66 9.89 19.48
N ALA A 9 -3.89 10.32 19.69
CA ALA A 9 -5.01 9.37 19.69
C ALA A 9 -5.09 8.63 18.33
N PRO A 10 -5.49 7.35 18.30
CA PRO A 10 -5.69 6.61 17.05
C PRO A 10 -6.73 7.34 16.19
N THR A 11 -6.43 7.50 14.90
CA THR A 11 -7.29 8.24 13.98
C THR A 11 -8.65 7.54 13.84
N SER A 12 -9.73 8.31 13.73
CA SER A 12 -11.08 7.75 13.55
C SER A 12 -11.14 6.94 12.24
N ALA A 13 -11.96 5.87 12.23
CA ALA A 13 -12.07 4.98 11.07
C ALA A 13 -12.44 5.73 9.78
N SER A 14 -13.36 6.69 9.86
CA SER A 14 -13.74 7.55 8.74
C SER A 14 -12.56 8.35 8.16
N ARG A 15 -11.72 8.95 9.01
CA ARG A 15 -10.52 9.67 8.56
C ARG A 15 -9.46 8.73 7.99
N ALA A 16 -9.26 7.57 8.60
CA ALA A 16 -8.31 6.56 8.09
C ALA A 16 -8.73 6.01 6.72
N ILE A 17 -10.03 5.78 6.50
CA ILE A 17 -10.57 5.38 5.19
C ILE A 17 -10.38 6.50 4.17
N ARG A 18 -10.69 7.75 4.53
CA ARG A 18 -10.49 8.90 3.65
C ARG A 18 -9.02 9.03 3.23
N ASP A 19 -8.09 8.92 4.18
CA ASP A 19 -6.66 9.01 3.90
C ASP A 19 -6.18 7.86 3.01
N ALA A 20 -6.67 6.63 3.26
CA ALA A 20 -6.35 5.46 2.45
C ALA A 20 -6.87 5.62 1.00
N LEU A 21 -8.11 6.07 0.83
CA LEU A 21 -8.70 6.34 -0.49
C LEU A 21 -7.97 7.47 -1.21
N ALA A 22 -7.65 8.57 -0.52
CA ALA A 22 -6.91 9.68 -1.10
C ALA A 22 -5.52 9.25 -1.56
N THR A 23 -4.83 8.42 -0.77
CA THR A 23 -3.50 7.89 -1.12
C THR A 23 -3.58 6.92 -2.30
N TRP A 24 -4.62 6.08 -2.34
CA TRP A 24 -4.86 5.17 -3.47
C TRP A 24 -5.13 5.95 -4.76
N ILE A 25 -5.99 6.97 -4.74
CA ILE A 25 -6.27 7.81 -5.91
C ILE A 25 -4.99 8.55 -6.35
N ALA A 26 -4.23 9.11 -5.41
CA ALA A 26 -2.95 9.76 -5.72
C ALA A 26 -1.94 8.79 -6.35
N PHE A 27 -1.88 7.56 -5.87
CA PHE A 27 -1.04 6.50 -6.45
C PHE A 27 -1.45 6.16 -7.88
N LEU A 28 -2.75 6.02 -8.15
CA LEU A 28 -3.26 5.78 -9.51
C LEU A 28 -2.95 6.96 -10.45
N ALA A 29 -3.11 8.20 -9.97
CA ALA A 29 -2.78 9.39 -10.74
C ALA A 29 -1.27 9.46 -11.06
N LEU A 30 -0.41 9.15 -10.09
CA LEU A 30 1.04 9.09 -10.30
C LEU A 30 1.43 8.00 -11.29
N LEU A 31 0.82 6.81 -11.22
CA LEU A 31 1.02 5.75 -12.19
C LEU A 31 0.62 6.18 -13.60
N LEU A 32 -0.52 6.86 -13.74
CA LEU A 32 -1.00 7.39 -15.01
C LEU A 32 -0.03 8.41 -15.59
N VAL A 33 0.41 9.39 -14.80
CA VAL A 33 1.37 10.41 -15.22
C VAL A 33 2.71 9.77 -15.59
N ALA A 34 3.19 8.81 -14.79
CA ALA A 34 4.45 8.09 -15.08
C ALA A 34 4.35 7.24 -16.36
N GLY A 35 3.22 6.56 -16.58
CA GLY A 35 2.96 5.76 -17.79
C GLY A 35 2.92 6.61 -19.05
N LEU A 36 2.30 7.79 -18.98
CA LEU A 36 2.29 8.77 -20.08
C LEU A 36 3.69 9.34 -20.32
N ALA A 37 4.39 9.77 -19.27
CA ALA A 37 5.73 10.38 -19.37
C ALA A 37 6.79 9.41 -19.93
N THR A 38 6.64 8.11 -19.70
CA THR A 38 7.56 7.08 -20.20
C THR A 38 7.12 6.49 -21.55
N GLY A 39 6.03 6.98 -22.14
CA GLY A 39 5.50 6.49 -23.42
C GLY A 39 5.01 5.03 -23.36
N VAL A 40 4.78 4.50 -22.15
CA VAL A 40 4.30 3.13 -21.93
C VAL A 40 2.82 3.01 -22.25
N TRP A 41 2.04 4.08 -22.02
CA TRP A 41 0.64 4.18 -22.38
C TRP A 41 0.41 5.37 -23.30
N TRP A 42 -0.27 5.14 -24.40
CA TRP A 42 -0.81 6.21 -25.23
C TRP A 42 -2.19 6.61 -24.72
N PRO A 43 -2.60 7.89 -24.87
CA PRO A 43 -3.96 8.31 -24.51
C PRO A 43 -5.06 7.46 -25.19
N THR A 44 -4.75 6.87 -26.34
CA THR A 44 -5.61 5.95 -27.10
C THR A 44 -5.74 4.55 -26.48
N ASP A 45 -4.78 4.14 -25.65
CA ASP A 45 -4.79 2.84 -24.96
C ASP A 45 -5.71 2.85 -23.74
N VAL A 46 -6.04 4.03 -23.21
CA VAL A 46 -6.97 4.23 -22.10
C VAL A 46 -8.41 4.24 -22.64
N GLN A 47 -8.82 3.16 -23.31
CA GLN A 47 -10.23 2.99 -23.67
C GLN A 47 -11.02 2.75 -22.39
N LEU A 48 -11.88 3.71 -22.03
CA LEU A 48 -12.72 3.66 -20.84
C LEU A 48 -13.50 2.34 -20.73
N SER A 49 -13.88 1.75 -21.86
CA SER A 49 -14.55 0.45 -21.97
C SER A 49 -13.69 -0.72 -21.49
N ALA A 50 -12.39 -0.75 -21.80
CA ALA A 50 -11.46 -1.80 -21.37
C ALA A 50 -11.07 -1.70 -19.88
N VAL A 51 -11.15 -0.49 -19.32
CA VAL A 51 -10.96 -0.21 -17.89
C VAL A 51 -12.21 -0.61 -17.07
N LEU A 52 -13.38 -0.66 -17.70
CA LEU A 52 -14.66 -1.03 -17.07
C LEU A 52 -15.06 -2.50 -17.28
N THR A 53 -14.41 -3.22 -18.20
CA THR A 53 -14.63 -4.66 -18.43
C THR A 53 -13.81 -5.54 -17.48
N ASP A 54 -14.02 -6.86 -17.54
CA ASP A 54 -13.66 -7.93 -16.58
C ASP A 54 -12.36 -7.81 -15.76
N ILE A 55 -11.34 -7.13 -16.27
CA ILE A 55 -9.99 -7.09 -15.68
C ILE A 55 -9.71 -5.76 -14.94
N GLY A 56 -10.30 -4.64 -15.38
CA GLY A 56 -10.06 -3.32 -14.78
C GLY A 56 -10.52 -3.19 -13.32
N PRO A 57 -11.74 -3.64 -12.95
CA PRO A 57 -12.19 -3.67 -11.56
C PRO A 57 -11.31 -4.53 -10.65
N LEU A 58 -10.81 -5.66 -11.17
CA LEU A 58 -9.91 -6.55 -10.43
C LEU A 58 -8.57 -5.85 -10.11
N TYR A 59 -7.98 -5.14 -11.08
CA TYR A 59 -6.77 -4.35 -10.85
C TYR A 59 -7.00 -3.14 -9.94
N GLY A 60 -8.17 -2.51 -10.04
CA GLY A 60 -8.60 -1.47 -9.11
C GLY A 60 -8.65 -1.98 -7.66
N LEU A 61 -9.25 -3.14 -7.44
CA LEU A 61 -9.35 -3.78 -6.13
C LEU A 61 -7.99 -4.26 -5.61
N LEU A 62 -7.16 -4.87 -6.46
CA LEU A 62 -5.82 -5.31 -6.08
C LEU A 62 -4.91 -4.13 -5.74
N SER A 63 -4.95 -3.04 -6.50
CA SER A 63 -4.17 -1.83 -6.19
C SER A 63 -4.68 -1.13 -4.92
N LEU A 64 -5.99 -1.15 -4.67
CA LEU A 64 -6.57 -0.68 -3.41
C LEU A 64 -6.11 -1.53 -2.23
N GLY A 65 -6.09 -2.85 -2.39
CA GLY A 65 -5.53 -3.77 -1.40
C GLY A 65 -4.03 -3.55 -1.19
N LEU A 66 -3.28 -3.29 -2.27
CA LEU A 66 -1.84 -3.08 -2.23
C LEU A 66 -1.47 -1.82 -1.43
N VAL A 67 -2.14 -0.70 -1.69
CA VAL A 67 -1.77 0.63 -1.16
C VAL A 67 -2.70 1.09 -0.03
N GLY A 68 -4.00 0.89 -0.19
CA GLY A 68 -5.02 1.36 0.76
C GLY A 68 -4.98 0.61 2.09
N LEU A 69 -4.83 -0.73 2.09
CA LEU A 69 -4.78 -1.51 3.33
C LEU A 69 -3.60 -1.14 4.24
N PRO A 70 -2.35 -1.02 3.75
CA PRO A 70 -1.22 -0.58 4.58
C PRO A 70 -1.40 0.81 5.15
N VAL A 71 -1.89 1.76 4.34
CA VAL A 71 -2.13 3.14 4.79
C VAL A 71 -3.23 3.18 5.85
N PHE A 72 -4.32 2.43 5.65
CA PHE A 72 -5.37 2.29 6.66
C PHE A 72 -4.83 1.68 7.95
N ALA A 73 -4.05 0.60 7.86
CA ALA A 73 -3.45 -0.06 9.01
C ALA A 73 -2.49 0.87 9.78
N LEU A 74 -1.72 1.68 9.06
CA LEU A 74 -0.86 2.72 9.64
C LEU A 74 -1.68 3.82 10.34
N ARG A 75 -2.69 4.38 9.66
CA ARG A 75 -3.48 5.50 10.22
C ARG A 75 -4.34 5.07 11.40
N ARG A 76 -4.96 3.89 11.32
CA ARG A 76 -5.89 3.39 12.34
C ARG A 76 -5.19 2.71 13.50
N TYR A 77 -4.23 1.83 13.22
CA TYR A 77 -3.59 0.96 14.21
C TYR A 77 -2.09 1.24 14.42
N ARG A 78 -1.50 2.15 13.63
CA ARG A 78 -0.07 2.47 13.64
C ARG A 78 0.82 1.28 13.33
N PHE A 79 0.32 0.31 12.57
CA PHE A 79 1.13 -0.82 12.15
C PHE A 79 2.13 -0.37 11.08
N LEU A 80 3.40 -0.65 11.32
CA LEU A 80 4.49 -0.29 10.42
C LEU A 80 4.85 -1.46 9.51
N SER A 81 4.63 -2.70 9.95
CA SER A 81 5.00 -3.89 9.17
C SER A 81 4.30 -3.99 7.81
N PRO A 82 3.00 -3.64 7.65
CA PRO A 82 2.37 -3.68 6.32
C PRO A 82 2.92 -2.61 5.38
N VAL A 83 3.30 -1.45 5.93
CA VAL A 83 3.88 -0.34 5.15
C VAL A 83 5.30 -0.66 4.72
N ALA A 84 6.10 -1.27 5.60
CA ALA A 84 7.45 -1.73 5.25
C ALA A 84 7.41 -2.77 4.13
N LEU A 85 6.46 -3.72 4.18
CA LEU A 85 6.26 -4.68 3.10
C LEU A 85 5.84 -3.98 1.80
N LEU A 86 4.92 -3.03 1.85
CA LEU A 86 4.51 -2.23 0.68
C LEU A 86 5.72 -1.54 0.04
N VAL A 87 6.52 -0.82 0.83
CA VAL A 87 7.70 -0.10 0.33
C VAL A 87 8.71 -1.08 -0.28
N GLY A 88 9.01 -2.19 0.39
CA GLY A 88 9.90 -3.22 -0.14
C GLY A 88 9.41 -3.81 -1.46
N TRP A 89 8.09 -4.05 -1.58
CA TRP A 89 7.48 -4.56 -2.79
C TRP A 89 7.57 -3.57 -3.95
N LEU A 90 7.32 -2.28 -3.71
CA LEU A 90 7.44 -1.23 -4.73
C LEU A 90 8.90 -1.05 -5.18
N VAL A 91 9.86 -1.09 -4.25
CA VAL A 91 11.29 -1.04 -4.56
C VAL A 91 11.70 -2.23 -5.41
N LEU A 92 11.23 -3.44 -5.07
CA LEU A 92 11.50 -4.65 -5.85
C LEU A 92 10.92 -4.52 -7.25
N GLY A 93 9.66 -4.09 -7.40
CA GLY A 93 9.02 -3.86 -8.70
C GLY A 93 9.76 -2.84 -9.56
N PHE A 94 10.19 -1.73 -8.95
CA PHE A 94 11.00 -0.72 -9.62
C PHE A 94 12.36 -1.28 -10.07
N ALA A 95 13.05 -2.01 -9.20
CA ALA A 95 14.33 -2.65 -9.52
C ALA A 95 14.19 -3.67 -10.67
N PHE A 96 13.13 -4.49 -10.67
CA PHE A 96 12.81 -5.38 -11.80
C PHE A 96 12.57 -4.61 -13.09
N GLY A 97 11.88 -3.47 -13.03
CA GLY A 97 11.67 -2.63 -14.21
C GLY A 97 12.95 -2.02 -14.78
N LEU A 98 13.94 -1.75 -13.92
CA LEU A 98 15.27 -1.32 -14.35
C LEU A 98 16.06 -2.46 -15.00
N THR A 99 16.03 -3.67 -14.41
CA THR A 99 16.81 -4.82 -14.89
C THR A 99 16.25 -5.44 -16.17
N LEU A 100 14.93 -5.38 -16.40
CA LEU A 100 14.27 -5.97 -17.58
C LEU A 100 14.33 -5.09 -18.85
N GLY A 101 15.09 -3.99 -18.85
CA GLY A 101 15.35 -3.19 -20.06
C GLY A 101 14.79 -1.77 -20.03
N PHE A 102 15.05 -1.02 -18.94
CA PHE A 102 14.82 0.44 -18.85
C PHE A 102 13.36 0.91 -18.84
N GLN A 103 12.42 0.09 -18.35
CA GLN A 103 11.02 0.50 -18.21
C GLN A 103 10.53 0.30 -16.77
N PRO A 104 10.92 1.20 -15.84
CA PRO A 104 10.53 1.11 -14.43
C PRO A 104 9.01 1.02 -14.23
N VAL A 105 8.24 1.67 -15.10
CA VAL A 105 6.77 1.62 -15.07
C VAL A 105 6.24 0.23 -15.42
N ARG A 106 6.87 -0.52 -16.33
CA ARG A 106 6.49 -1.92 -16.62
C ARG A 106 6.79 -2.84 -15.44
N GLY A 107 7.94 -2.68 -14.79
CA GLY A 107 8.26 -3.44 -13.58
C GLY A 107 7.30 -3.16 -12.44
N LEU A 108 6.88 -1.90 -12.28
CA LEU A 108 5.87 -1.50 -11.31
C LEU A 108 4.48 -2.06 -11.67
N TYR A 109 4.11 -2.04 -12.95
CA TYR A 109 2.87 -2.66 -13.45
C TYR A 109 2.84 -4.16 -13.16
N ILE A 110 3.95 -4.86 -13.43
CA ILE A 110 4.14 -6.27 -13.06
C ILE A 110 3.99 -6.45 -11.55
N ALA A 111 4.59 -5.60 -10.73
CA ALA A 111 4.44 -5.67 -9.27
C ALA A 111 3.00 -5.46 -8.78
N VAL A 112 2.20 -4.65 -9.50
CA VAL A 112 0.76 -4.50 -9.24
C VAL A 112 -0.02 -5.73 -9.73
N LEU A 113 0.33 -6.29 -10.89
CA LEU A 113 -0.26 -7.50 -11.47
C LEU A 113 -0.08 -8.73 -10.55
N TYR A 114 1.12 -8.88 -10.00
CA TYR A 114 1.45 -9.88 -8.98
C TYR A 114 1.18 -9.38 -7.55
N GLY A 115 0.49 -8.25 -7.40
CA GLY A 115 0.17 -7.61 -6.13
C GLY A 115 -0.79 -8.40 -5.23
N PHE A 116 -1.28 -9.56 -5.68
CA PHE A 116 -2.04 -10.49 -4.84
C PHE A 116 -1.20 -10.99 -3.64
N LEU A 117 0.09 -11.26 -3.85
CA LEU A 117 0.99 -11.76 -2.80
C LEU A 117 1.08 -10.82 -1.58
N PRO A 118 1.47 -9.54 -1.75
CA PRO A 118 1.53 -8.61 -0.62
C PRO A 118 0.15 -8.32 -0.03
N THR A 119 -0.90 -8.25 -0.86
CA THR A 119 -2.28 -8.03 -0.39
C THR A 119 -2.75 -9.14 0.55
N ALA A 120 -2.41 -10.40 0.25
CA ALA A 120 -2.69 -11.55 1.11
C ALA A 120 -1.78 -11.62 2.35
N ALA A 121 -0.55 -11.10 2.28
CA ALA A 121 0.39 -11.09 3.39
C ALA A 121 0.11 -10.00 4.44
N TYR A 122 -0.55 -8.89 4.08
CA TYR A 122 -0.82 -7.80 5.01
C TYR A 122 -1.65 -8.17 6.24
N PRO A 123 -2.75 -8.94 6.14
CA PRO A 123 -3.52 -9.36 7.32
C PRO A 123 -2.68 -10.19 8.30
N LEU A 124 -1.79 -11.04 7.77
CA LEU A 124 -0.89 -11.86 8.57
C LEU A 124 0.13 -10.99 9.33
N LEU A 125 0.79 -10.07 8.64
CA LEU A 125 1.75 -9.15 9.27
C LEU A 125 1.08 -8.23 10.30
N ALA A 126 -0.08 -7.68 9.98
CA ALA A 126 -0.88 -6.88 10.90
C ALA A 126 -1.28 -7.69 12.15
N GLY A 127 -1.67 -8.96 11.96
CA GLY A 127 -2.00 -9.87 13.06
C GLY A 127 -0.79 -10.19 13.94
N VAL A 128 0.36 -10.48 13.34
CA VAL A 128 1.61 -10.73 14.05
C VAL A 128 2.04 -9.50 14.86
N GLU A 129 2.04 -8.31 14.24
CA GLU A 129 2.38 -7.06 14.91
C GLU A 129 1.40 -6.74 16.06
N TYR A 130 0.11 -7.00 15.87
CA TYR A 130 -0.89 -6.87 16.91
C TYR A 130 -0.60 -7.77 18.12
N VAL A 131 -0.28 -9.05 17.88
CA VAL A 131 0.05 -10.02 18.93
C VAL A 131 1.31 -9.60 19.68
N PHE A 132 2.38 -9.19 18.98
CA PHE A 132 3.61 -8.71 19.60
C PHE A 132 3.38 -7.48 20.50
N ARG A 133 2.59 -6.50 20.03
CA ARG A 133 2.24 -5.32 20.82
C ARG A 133 1.47 -5.69 22.09
N ARG A 134 0.53 -6.64 21.98
CA ARG A 134 -0.26 -7.12 23.13
C ARG A 134 0.59 -7.87 24.15
N MET A 135 1.56 -8.68 23.70
CA MET A 135 2.49 -9.38 24.59
C MET A 135 3.48 -8.43 25.27
N GLY A 136 4.01 -7.44 24.53
CA GLY A 136 4.89 -6.41 25.09
C GLY A 136 4.20 -5.55 26.15
N ALA A 137 2.94 -5.16 25.91
CA ALA A 137 2.14 -4.42 26.89
C ALA A 137 1.87 -5.22 28.18
N LYS A 138 1.67 -6.55 28.07
CA LYS A 138 1.48 -7.42 29.25
C LYS A 138 2.74 -7.50 30.11
N LYS A 139 3.93 -7.66 29.51
CA LYS A 139 5.20 -7.73 30.24
C LYS A 139 5.54 -6.45 31.02
N SER A 140 5.13 -5.29 30.49
CA SER A 140 5.29 -3.99 31.17
C SER A 140 4.36 -3.80 32.36
N SER A 141 3.22 -4.49 32.41
CA SER A 141 2.20 -4.33 33.46
C SER A 141 2.49 -5.23 34.68
N THR A 142 3.11 -6.38 34.46
CA THR A 142 3.53 -7.30 35.54
C THR A 142 4.87 -6.93 36.20
N ALA A 143 5.48 -5.81 35.80
CA ALA A 143 6.73 -5.30 36.37
C ALA A 143 6.50 -4.22 37.44
N VAL A 144 5.27 -4.11 37.97
CA VAL A 144 4.87 -3.22 39.07
C VAL A 144 4.50 -4.04 40.28
#